data_AF-A0A7S2PBT2-F1
#
_entry.id   AF-A0A7S2PBT2-F1
#
_cell.length_a   1.000
_cell.length_b   1.000
_cell.length_c   1.000
_cell.angle_alpha   90.00
_cell.angle_beta   90.00
_cell.angle_gamma   90.00
#
_symmetry.space_group_name_H-M   'P 1'
#
loop_
_entity.id
_entity.type
_entity.pdbx_description
1 polymer ?
#
loop_
_entity_poly.entity_id
_entity_poly.type
_entity_poly.pdbx_seq_one_letter_code
_entity_poly.pdbx_strand_id
1 'polypeptide(L)'
;SSLGSDLSYTIAHLPRPVDVRTFWNEQVCNTRCSLRNFVSKSVLQMTLKHPELKVNTDIAGYIRGMGRRRVHPAYIRGMLETKIIVLAQRDKWEDHFRLDEALLSGALVLHDPQTYWPHMMADGINFVVYHNISDLESKILYYLDPMNEEVRMTIGQRGRELAL
;
A
#
# COMPACT_ATOMS: atom_id res chain seq x y z
N SER A 1 -1.27 -10.60 23.56
CA SER A 1 -2.68 -10.55 24.01
C SER A 1 -3.53 -11.21 22.93
N SER A 2 -4.40 -12.17 23.28
CA SER A 2 -5.17 -12.97 22.30
C SER A 2 -6.21 -12.16 21.51
N LEU A 3 -6.67 -11.02 22.04
CA LEU A 3 -7.59 -10.11 21.34
C LEU A 3 -6.95 -9.39 20.14
N GLY A 4 -5.64 -9.09 20.20
CA GLY A 4 -4.96 -8.32 19.15
C GLY A 4 -4.72 -9.13 17.87
N SER A 5 -4.43 -10.43 18.03
CA SER A 5 -4.26 -11.37 16.91
C SER A 5 -5.59 -11.68 16.21
N ASP A 6 -6.68 -11.84 16.97
CA ASP A 6 -8.02 -12.13 16.43
C ASP A 6 -8.57 -10.97 15.58
N LEU A 7 -8.36 -9.73 16.06
CA LEU A 7 -8.74 -8.53 15.31
C LEU A 7 -7.87 -8.33 14.05
N SER A 8 -6.56 -8.62 14.13
CA SER A 8 -5.65 -8.48 12.99
C SER A 8 -5.98 -9.50 11.89
N TYR A 9 -6.29 -10.74 12.27
CA TYR A 9 -6.84 -11.74 11.37
C TYR A 9 -8.13 -11.25 10.71
N THR A 10 -9.11 -10.80 11.51
CA THR A 10 -10.40 -10.31 10.99
C THR A 10 -10.22 -9.17 9.99
N ILE A 11 -9.32 -8.22 10.26
CA ILE A 11 -9.07 -7.07 9.38
C ILE A 11 -8.36 -7.49 8.08
N ALA A 12 -7.41 -8.42 8.14
CA ALA A 12 -6.75 -8.94 6.94
C ALA A 12 -7.75 -9.59 5.97
N HIS A 13 -8.77 -10.27 6.52
CA HIS A 13 -9.79 -11.02 5.77
C HIS A 13 -11.03 -10.20 5.39
N LEU A 14 -11.03 -8.88 5.58
CA LEU A 14 -12.13 -8.03 5.10
C LEU A 14 -12.29 -8.16 3.57
N PRO A 15 -13.52 -8.06 3.04
CA PRO A 15 -13.73 -7.98 1.60
C PRO A 15 -13.02 -6.74 1.03
N ARG A 16 -12.07 -6.99 0.11
CA ARG A 16 -11.25 -5.95 -0.53
C ARG A 16 -11.56 -5.89 -2.03
N PRO A 17 -12.57 -5.11 -2.46
CA PRO A 17 -12.98 -5.05 -3.86
C PRO A 17 -12.00 -4.30 -4.77
N VAL A 18 -11.07 -3.52 -4.22
CA VAL A 18 -10.02 -2.82 -4.98
C VAL A 18 -8.75 -3.67 -4.95
N ASP A 19 -8.18 -3.95 -6.12
CA ASP A 19 -6.99 -4.79 -6.23
C ASP A 19 -5.73 -4.02 -5.81
N VAL A 20 -5.54 -2.81 -6.35
CA VAL A 20 -4.33 -2.02 -6.13
C VAL A 20 -4.65 -0.55 -5.91
N ARG A 21 -4.01 0.07 -4.91
CA ARG A 21 -4.15 1.52 -4.64
C ARG A 21 -2.83 2.21 -4.32
N THR A 22 -2.65 3.44 -4.80
CA THR A 22 -1.42 4.24 -4.56
C THR A 22 -1.64 5.47 -3.66
N PHE A 23 -2.90 5.86 -3.41
CA PHE A 23 -3.29 7.10 -2.69
C PHE A 23 -2.53 8.35 -3.17
N TRP A 24 -2.17 8.38 -4.44
CA TRP A 24 -1.37 9.43 -5.04
C TRP A 24 -1.71 9.57 -6.50
N ASN A 25 -1.84 10.80 -6.97
CA ASN A 25 -1.87 11.13 -8.39
C ASN A 25 -1.10 12.44 -8.63
N GLU A 26 -0.84 12.75 -9.90
CA GLU A 26 -0.04 13.92 -10.27
C GLU A 26 -0.65 15.26 -9.85
N GLN A 27 -1.98 15.31 -9.64
CA GLN A 27 -2.72 16.54 -9.33
C GLN A 27 -2.36 17.16 -7.98
N VAL A 28 -1.81 16.38 -7.05
CA VAL A 28 -1.39 16.89 -5.73
C VAL A 28 0.11 17.07 -5.59
N CYS A 29 0.87 16.79 -6.64
CA CYS A 29 2.30 17.05 -6.58
C CYS A 29 2.54 18.55 -6.48
N ASN A 30 3.39 18.93 -5.54
CA ASN A 30 3.87 20.30 -5.42
C ASN A 30 5.35 20.39 -5.77
N THR A 31 6.18 19.56 -5.14
CA THR A 31 7.63 19.47 -5.36
C THR A 31 8.08 18.05 -5.00
N ARG A 32 9.12 17.56 -5.68
CA ARG A 32 9.80 16.28 -5.36
C ARG A 32 8.86 15.06 -5.32
N CYS A 33 8.10 14.86 -6.39
CA CYS A 33 7.20 13.70 -6.53
C CYS A 33 7.33 12.97 -7.87
N SER A 34 8.45 13.11 -8.56
CA SER A 34 8.69 12.43 -9.84
C SER A 34 8.56 10.92 -9.69
N LEU A 35 9.17 10.32 -8.65
CA LEU A 35 9.06 8.89 -8.41
C LEU A 35 7.61 8.45 -8.13
N ARG A 36 6.89 9.15 -7.24
CA ARG A 36 5.48 8.86 -6.94
C ARG A 36 4.56 8.99 -8.15
N ASN A 37 4.76 10.03 -8.95
CA ASN A 37 3.99 10.22 -10.18
C ASN A 37 4.28 9.08 -11.16
N PHE A 38 5.55 8.70 -11.32
CA PHE A 38 5.96 7.61 -12.19
C PHE A 38 5.38 6.27 -11.75
N VAL A 39 5.50 5.92 -10.47
CA VAL A 39 4.93 4.68 -9.91
C VAL A 39 3.41 4.67 -10.05
N SER A 40 2.74 5.74 -9.66
CA SER A 40 1.27 5.77 -9.76
C SER A 40 0.76 5.70 -11.19
N LYS A 41 1.44 6.36 -12.13
CA LYS A 41 1.10 6.28 -13.55
C LYS A 41 1.34 4.87 -14.09
N SER A 42 2.44 4.24 -13.70
CA SER A 42 2.77 2.87 -14.12
C SER A 42 1.73 1.86 -13.61
N VAL A 43 1.35 1.95 -12.33
CA VAL A 43 0.29 1.12 -11.73
C VAL A 43 -1.04 1.33 -12.45
N LEU A 44 -1.42 2.58 -12.76
CA LEU A 44 -2.63 2.85 -13.54
C LEU A 44 -2.54 2.26 -14.96
N GLN A 45 -1.39 2.37 -15.62
CA GLN A 45 -1.16 1.84 -16.97
C GLN A 45 -1.20 0.31 -17.03
N MET A 46 -1.03 -0.41 -15.91
CA MET A 46 -1.22 -1.86 -15.88
C MET A 46 -2.62 -2.28 -16.34
N THR A 47 -3.64 -1.44 -16.10
CA THR A 47 -5.01 -1.70 -16.56
C THR A 47 -5.16 -1.78 -18.08
N LEU A 48 -4.20 -1.23 -18.84
CA LEU A 48 -4.19 -1.36 -20.30
C LEU A 48 -3.79 -2.78 -20.75
N LYS A 49 -2.96 -3.46 -19.95
CA LYS A 49 -2.53 -4.85 -20.19
C LYS A 49 -3.42 -5.87 -19.49
N HIS A 50 -3.99 -5.47 -18.36
CA HIS A 50 -4.81 -6.28 -17.46
C HIS A 50 -6.13 -5.54 -17.13
N PRO A 51 -7.08 -5.48 -18.08
CA PRO A 51 -8.33 -4.70 -17.92
C PRO A 51 -9.23 -5.16 -16.76
N GLU A 52 -9.02 -6.37 -16.26
CA GLU A 52 -9.70 -6.94 -15.10
C GLU A 52 -9.26 -6.32 -13.77
N LEU A 53 -8.08 -5.71 -13.72
CA LEU A 53 -7.53 -5.13 -12.49
C LEU A 53 -8.33 -3.88 -12.07
N LYS A 54 -8.82 -3.91 -10.83
CA LYS A 54 -9.49 -2.77 -10.20
C LYS A 54 -8.45 -1.88 -9.51
N VAL A 55 -7.84 -0.99 -10.29
CA VAL A 55 -6.84 -0.04 -9.80
C VAL A 55 -7.48 1.30 -9.41
N ASN A 56 -7.07 1.87 -8.28
CA ASN A 56 -7.44 3.22 -7.89
C ASN A 56 -6.19 4.06 -7.55
N THR A 57 -6.01 5.20 -8.20
CA THR A 57 -4.91 6.15 -7.88
C THR A 57 -5.42 7.44 -7.25
N ASP A 58 -6.71 7.49 -6.92
CA ASP A 58 -7.33 8.69 -6.37
C ASP A 58 -6.86 8.94 -4.95
N ILE A 59 -6.76 10.23 -4.65
CA ILE A 59 -6.40 10.70 -3.33
C ILE A 59 -7.68 10.80 -2.53
N ALA A 60 -7.71 10.10 -1.41
CA ALA A 60 -8.81 10.15 -0.48
C ALA A 60 -8.48 11.13 0.65
N GLY A 61 -9.31 12.16 0.85
CA GLY A 61 -9.26 13.07 1.98
C GLY A 61 -8.75 14.48 1.69
N TYR A 62 -8.46 15.24 2.76
CA TYR A 62 -8.07 16.64 2.67
C TYR A 62 -6.62 16.78 2.21
N ILE A 63 -6.40 17.52 1.12
CA ILE A 63 -5.06 17.82 0.60
C ILE A 63 -4.37 18.84 1.54
N ARG A 64 -3.07 18.64 1.82
CA ARG A 64 -2.19 19.54 2.61
C ARG A 64 -2.49 19.59 4.12
N GLY A 65 -2.42 20.78 4.74
CA GLY A 65 -2.36 20.97 6.19
C GLY A 65 -3.58 20.45 6.97
N MET A 66 -4.73 20.32 6.32
CA MET A 66 -5.92 19.75 6.95
C MET A 66 -5.83 18.22 7.10
N GLY A 67 -5.22 17.51 6.14
CA GLY A 67 -5.04 16.05 6.22
C GLY A 67 -4.09 15.61 7.34
N ARG A 68 -3.18 16.51 7.77
CA ARG A 68 -2.25 16.24 8.88
C ARG A 68 -2.90 16.31 10.28
N ARG A 69 -4.12 16.85 10.39
CA ARG A 69 -4.81 17.05 11.67
C ARG A 69 -6.03 16.16 11.85
N ARG A 70 -6.60 15.65 10.76
CA ARG A 70 -7.77 14.76 10.78
C ARG A 70 -7.68 13.75 9.66
N VAL A 71 -7.79 12.48 10.02
CA VAL A 71 -7.92 11.39 9.05
C VAL A 71 -9.32 11.46 8.43
N HIS A 72 -9.39 11.43 7.10
CA HIS A 72 -10.67 11.46 6.39
C HIS A 72 -11.26 10.04 6.31
N PRO A 73 -12.56 9.82 6.59
CA PRO A 73 -13.17 8.48 6.57
C PRO A 73 -12.98 7.75 5.24
N ALA A 74 -13.03 8.47 4.11
CA ALA A 74 -12.76 7.88 2.79
C ALA A 74 -11.33 7.33 2.62
N TYR A 75 -10.35 7.89 3.34
CA TYR A 75 -8.97 7.39 3.34
C TYR A 75 -8.89 6.04 4.06
N ILE A 76 -9.48 5.96 5.25
CA ILE A 76 -9.58 4.70 6.02
C ILE A 76 -10.33 3.64 5.21
N ARG A 77 -11.51 4.00 4.67
CA ARG A 77 -12.30 3.09 3.84
C ARG A 77 -11.49 2.59 2.64
N GLY A 78 -10.82 3.50 1.92
CA GLY A 78 -9.97 3.14 0.80
C GLY A 78 -8.87 2.15 1.18
N MET A 79 -8.30 2.27 2.38
CA MET A 79 -7.26 1.35 2.86
C MET A 79 -7.84 -0.03 3.20
N LEU A 80 -9.00 -0.08 3.85
CA LEU A 80 -9.68 -1.33 4.24
C LEU A 80 -10.28 -2.09 3.04
N GLU A 81 -10.63 -1.38 1.96
CA GLU A 81 -11.21 -1.97 0.75
C GLU A 81 -10.16 -2.41 -0.30
N THR A 82 -8.87 -2.20 -0.03
CA THR A 82 -7.78 -2.47 -0.99
C THR A 82 -6.99 -3.72 -0.63
N LYS A 83 -6.69 -4.59 -1.59
CA LYS A 83 -5.82 -5.78 -1.41
C LYS A 83 -4.34 -5.42 -1.30
N ILE A 84 -3.84 -4.61 -2.24
CA ILE A 84 -2.44 -4.17 -2.31
C ILE A 84 -2.33 -2.65 -2.28
N ILE A 85 -1.60 -2.10 -1.32
CA ILE A 85 -1.27 -0.67 -1.26
C ILE A 85 0.16 -0.48 -1.74
N VAL A 86 0.35 0.26 -2.83
CA VAL A 86 1.68 0.58 -3.39
C VAL A 86 2.08 1.98 -2.94
N LEU A 87 3.23 2.06 -2.27
CA LEU A 87 3.84 3.30 -1.81
C LEU A 87 5.11 3.57 -2.61
N ALA A 88 5.43 4.84 -2.78
CA ALA A 88 6.70 5.29 -3.30
C ALA A 88 7.22 6.47 -2.47
N GLN A 89 8.53 6.58 -2.29
CA GLN A 89 9.14 7.71 -1.60
C GLN A 89 9.01 9.02 -2.39
N ARG A 90 9.12 10.14 -1.68
CA ARG A 90 9.26 11.45 -2.32
C ARG A 90 10.71 11.60 -2.73
N ASP A 91 10.96 12.30 -3.83
CA ASP A 91 12.32 12.44 -4.32
C ASP A 91 13.18 13.13 -3.26
N LYS A 92 14.31 12.53 -2.86
CA LYS A 92 15.24 13.07 -1.85
C LYS A 92 14.66 13.12 -0.42
N TRP A 93 13.63 12.34 -0.11
CA TRP A 93 13.11 12.17 1.25
C TRP A 93 12.99 10.69 1.57
N GLU A 94 13.57 10.30 2.69
CA GLU A 94 13.38 9.00 3.32
C GLU A 94 12.47 9.20 4.54
N ASP A 95 11.76 8.15 4.95
CA ASP A 95 10.77 8.12 6.03
C ASP A 95 9.37 8.67 5.68
N HIS A 96 8.37 7.81 5.77
CA HIS A 96 6.97 8.14 5.54
C HIS A 96 6.06 7.44 6.56
N PHE A 97 5.38 8.23 7.40
CA PHE A 97 4.23 7.81 8.22
C PHE A 97 3.15 7.03 7.44
N ARG A 98 3.13 7.15 6.11
CA ARG A 98 2.20 6.38 5.26
C ARG A 98 2.49 4.89 5.23
N LEU A 99 3.73 4.48 5.50
CA LEU A 99 4.05 3.06 5.61
C LEU A 99 3.27 2.46 6.79
N ASP A 100 3.39 3.07 7.97
CA ASP A 100 2.68 2.62 9.17
C ASP A 100 1.16 2.69 9.01
N GLU A 101 0.62 3.78 8.44
CA GLU A 101 -0.81 3.90 8.12
C GLU A 101 -1.30 2.77 7.19
N ALA A 102 -0.52 2.46 6.14
CA ALA A 102 -0.87 1.41 5.20
C ALA A 102 -0.75 0.02 5.84
N LEU A 103 0.27 -0.23 6.66
CA LEU A 103 0.43 -1.48 7.40
C LEU A 103 -0.74 -1.71 8.35
N LEU A 104 -1.17 -0.68 9.07
CA LEU A 104 -2.35 -0.74 9.93
C LEU A 104 -3.62 -1.16 9.18
N SER A 105 -3.71 -1.02 7.87
CA SER A 105 -4.90 -1.44 7.12
C SER A 105 -5.07 -2.97 7.01
N GLY A 106 -4.01 -3.75 7.25
CA GLY A 106 -3.97 -5.19 6.98
C GLY A 106 -3.92 -5.56 5.49
N ALA A 107 -3.84 -4.59 4.58
CA ALA A 107 -3.53 -4.84 3.18
C ALA A 107 -2.06 -5.27 3.04
N LEU A 108 -1.73 -5.97 1.95
CA LEU A 108 -0.33 -6.13 1.58
C LEU A 108 0.22 -4.76 1.15
N VAL A 109 1.33 -4.32 1.75
CA VAL A 109 2.01 -3.08 1.38
C VAL A 109 3.22 -3.39 0.51
N LEU A 110 3.26 -2.80 -0.68
CA LEU A 110 4.43 -2.77 -1.56
C LEU A 110 5.07 -1.39 -1.50
N HIS A 111 6.37 -1.30 -1.28
CA HIS A 111 7.08 -0.01 -1.31
C HIS A 111 8.46 -0.12 -1.96
N ASP A 112 8.99 1.03 -2.36
CA ASP A 112 10.35 1.16 -2.87
C ASP A 112 11.40 0.93 -1.76
N PRO A 113 12.67 0.67 -2.11
CA PRO A 113 13.71 0.38 -1.13
C PRO A 113 13.98 1.58 -0.23
N GLN A 114 14.34 1.30 1.03
CA GLN A 114 14.77 2.29 2.02
C GLN A 114 16.16 1.94 2.53
N THR A 115 16.91 2.95 2.96
CA THR A 115 18.24 2.81 3.57
C THR A 115 18.14 2.16 4.94
N TYR A 116 17.10 2.49 5.71
CA TYR A 116 16.90 1.94 7.05
C TYR A 116 15.48 1.45 7.28
N TRP A 117 15.39 0.29 7.93
CA TRP A 117 14.14 -0.30 8.40
C TRP A 117 14.08 -0.26 9.93
N PRO A 118 12.94 0.12 10.53
CA PRO A 118 12.67 -0.11 11.93
C PRO A 118 12.93 -1.57 12.34
N HIS A 119 13.19 -1.81 13.63
CA HIS A 119 13.44 -3.15 14.15
C HIS A 119 12.27 -4.11 13.83
N MET A 120 12.57 -5.32 13.34
CA MET A 120 11.63 -6.39 12.90
C MET A 120 10.91 -6.16 11.56
N MET A 121 11.15 -5.05 10.87
CA MET A 121 10.69 -4.89 9.49
C MET A 121 11.49 -5.78 8.53
N ALA A 122 10.81 -6.68 7.83
CA ALA A 122 11.44 -7.60 6.88
C ALA A 122 10.61 -7.78 5.60
N ASP A 123 11.31 -7.68 4.47
CA ASP A 123 10.78 -7.94 3.13
C ASP A 123 10.25 -9.37 3.02
N GLY A 124 9.06 -9.52 2.40
CA GLY A 124 8.35 -10.79 2.27
C GLY A 124 7.72 -11.31 3.57
N ILE A 125 7.88 -10.60 4.69
CA ILE A 125 7.33 -11.01 6.00
C ILE A 125 6.21 -10.08 6.43
N ASN A 126 6.45 -8.76 6.42
CA ASN A 126 5.49 -7.74 6.89
C ASN A 126 5.03 -6.79 5.78
N PHE A 127 5.83 -6.71 4.71
CA PHE A 127 5.61 -5.91 3.50
C PHE A 127 6.41 -6.54 2.36
N VAL A 128 6.33 -5.95 1.17
CA VAL A 128 7.16 -6.36 0.03
C VAL A 128 7.88 -5.16 -0.56
N VAL A 129 9.19 -5.28 -0.75
CA VAL A 129 10.00 -4.28 -1.43
C VAL A 129 9.91 -4.53 -2.94
N TYR A 130 9.68 -3.50 -3.75
CA TYR A 130 9.90 -3.56 -5.20
C TYR A 130 11.10 -2.72 -5.61
N HIS A 131 11.89 -3.18 -6.58
CA HIS A 131 13.14 -2.53 -6.99
C HIS A 131 13.02 -1.68 -8.25
N ASN A 132 12.04 -1.99 -9.10
CA ASN A 132 11.75 -1.26 -10.34
C ASN A 132 10.31 -1.56 -10.79
N ILE A 133 9.85 -0.93 -11.87
CA ILE A 133 8.46 -1.06 -12.33
C ILE A 133 8.14 -2.47 -12.84
N SER A 134 9.07 -3.15 -13.50
CA SER A 134 8.84 -4.53 -13.97
C SER A 134 8.68 -5.49 -12.79
N ASP A 135 9.48 -5.30 -11.75
CA ASP A 135 9.40 -6.06 -10.50
C ASP A 135 8.11 -5.75 -9.74
N LEU A 136 7.72 -4.46 -9.66
CA LEU A 136 6.43 -4.04 -9.09
C LEU A 136 5.24 -4.69 -9.81
N GLU A 137 5.21 -4.63 -11.14
CA GLU A 137 4.17 -5.27 -11.96
C GLU A 137 4.11 -6.77 -11.70
N SER A 138 5.25 -7.45 -11.70
CA SER A 138 5.35 -8.89 -11.44
C SER A 138 4.84 -9.27 -10.04
N LYS A 139 5.20 -8.49 -9.02
CA LYS A 139 4.76 -8.71 -7.63
C LYS A 139 3.27 -8.45 -7.44
N ILE A 140 2.74 -7.39 -8.04
CA ILE A 140 1.28 -7.12 -8.02
C ILE A 140 0.53 -8.33 -8.59
N LEU A 141 0.92 -8.80 -9.77
CA LEU A 141 0.25 -9.94 -10.42
C LEU A 141 0.40 -11.21 -9.58
N TYR A 142 1.60 -11.48 -9.07
CA TYR A 142 1.87 -12.64 -8.21
C TYR A 142 0.94 -12.67 -6.99
N TYR A 143 0.83 -11.57 -6.24
CA TYR A 143 0.02 -11.54 -5.01
C TYR A 143 -1.48 -11.39 -5.25
N LEU A 144 -1.90 -11.01 -6.47
CA LEU A 144 -3.31 -11.01 -6.88
C LEU A 144 -3.77 -12.37 -7.42
N ASP A 145 -2.85 -13.25 -7.79
CA ASP A 145 -3.18 -14.63 -8.16
C ASP A 145 -3.89 -15.33 -6.98
N PRO A 146 -5.08 -15.95 -7.20
CA PRO A 146 -5.77 -16.71 -6.17
C PRO A 146 -4.92 -17.79 -5.49
N MET A 147 -3.93 -18.37 -6.20
CA MET A 147 -3.01 -19.35 -5.62
C MET A 147 -2.09 -18.76 -4.53
N ASN A 148 -1.90 -17.43 -4.52
CA ASN A 148 -1.03 -16.72 -3.58
C ASN A 148 -1.82 -15.84 -2.59
N GLU A 149 -3.15 -15.99 -2.55
CA GLU A 149 -4.02 -15.18 -1.69
C GLU A 149 -3.67 -15.28 -0.21
N GLU A 150 -3.48 -16.50 0.31
CA GLU A 150 -3.09 -16.74 1.70
C GLU A 150 -1.73 -16.11 2.04
N VAL A 151 -0.78 -16.15 1.10
CA VAL A 151 0.54 -15.52 1.28
C VAL A 151 0.38 -14.00 1.38
N ARG A 152 -0.39 -13.39 0.47
CA ARG A 152 -0.70 -11.95 0.49
C ARG A 152 -1.34 -11.55 1.83
N MET A 153 -2.37 -12.27 2.26
CA MET A 153 -3.10 -11.98 3.49
C MET A 153 -2.22 -12.14 4.73
N THR A 154 -1.39 -13.18 4.79
CA THR A 154 -0.46 -13.41 5.90
C THR A 154 0.56 -12.27 6.03
N ILE A 155 1.14 -11.81 4.92
CA ILE A 155 2.09 -10.68 4.94
C ILE A 155 1.38 -9.40 5.40
N GLY A 156 0.18 -9.11 4.87
CA GLY A 156 -0.61 -7.94 5.28
C GLY A 156 -0.99 -7.97 6.76
N GLN A 157 -1.40 -9.14 7.28
CA GLN A 157 -1.68 -9.34 8.71
C GLN A 157 -0.44 -9.06 9.57
N ARG A 158 0.71 -9.65 9.21
CA ARG A 158 1.98 -9.43 9.92
C ARG A 158 2.44 -7.98 9.84
N GLY A 159 2.17 -7.31 8.73
CA GLY A 159 2.38 -5.87 8.57
C GLY A 159 1.60 -5.07 9.60
N ARG A 160 0.30 -5.38 9.75
CA ARG A 160 -0.56 -4.75 10.75
C ARG A 160 -0.10 -5.05 12.17
N GLU A 161 0.24 -6.29 12.50
CA GLU A 161 0.72 -6.69 13.83
C GLU A 161 1.99 -5.94 14.23
N LEU A 162 2.87 -5.65 13.26
CA LEU A 162 4.08 -4.87 13.49
C LEU A 162 3.81 -3.39 13.79
N ALA A 163 2.72 -2.84 13.23
CA ALA A 163 2.36 -1.42 13.37
C ALA A 163 1.53 -1.11 14.64
N LEU A 164 1.14 -2.13 15.43
CA LEU A 164 0.40 -2.02 16.69
C LEU A 164 1.33 -2.06 17.91
#